data_AF-A0A316YXF8-F1
#
_entry.id   AF-A0A316YXF8-F1
#
_cell.length_a   1.000
_cell.length_b   1.000
_cell.length_c   1.000
_cell.angle_alpha   90.00
_cell.angle_beta   90.00
_cell.angle_gamma   90.00
#
_symmetry.space_group_name_H-M   'P 1'
#
loop_
_entity.id
_entity.type
_entity.pdbx_description
1 polymer ?
#
loop_
_entity_poly.entity_id
_entity_poly.type
_entity_poly.pdbx_seq_one_letter_code
_entity_poly.pdbx_strand_id
1 'polypeptide(L)'
;GPTAENPGNVHPAVDPKSDPNPPKQEGRSIFNSIENPYALREAMTKLESSLDEIISLFQGEGDTLGKDGGFTKGKEAITKFKNWKEELEQIKRGQE
;
A
#
# COMPACT_ATOMS: atom_id res chain seq x y z
N GLY A 1 21.01 -42.91 22.87
CA GLY A 1 22.35 -43.06 23.47
C GLY A 1 23.28 -42.02 22.85
N PRO A 2 24.31 -41.54 23.56
CA PRO A 2 25.21 -40.51 23.06
C PRO A 2 25.92 -40.97 21.78
N THR A 3 25.98 -40.09 20.78
CA THR A 3 26.71 -40.30 19.52
C THR A 3 28.13 -39.77 19.62
N ALA A 4 29.03 -40.22 18.73
CA ALA A 4 30.43 -39.78 18.69
C ALA A 4 30.59 -38.24 18.56
N GLU A 5 29.59 -37.57 17.99
CA GLU A 5 29.57 -36.11 17.80
C GLU A 5 28.98 -35.34 19.00
N ASN A 6 28.32 -36.00 19.95
CA ASN A 6 27.80 -35.34 21.17
C ASN A 6 27.90 -36.25 22.40
N PRO A 7 29.12 -36.51 22.89
CA PRO A 7 29.35 -37.41 24.03
C PRO A 7 28.82 -36.86 25.36
N GLY A 8 28.60 -35.54 25.46
CA GLY A 8 28.10 -34.87 26.68
C GLY A 8 26.59 -34.66 26.73
N ASN A 9 25.86 -34.94 25.65
CA ASN A 9 24.43 -34.66 25.51
C ASN A 9 24.06 -33.20 25.87
N VAL A 10 24.97 -32.26 25.60
CA VAL A 10 24.92 -30.86 26.08
C VAL A 10 24.13 -29.91 25.15
N HIS A 11 23.64 -30.42 24.02
CA HIS A 11 22.75 -29.70 23.12
C HIS A 11 21.50 -30.55 22.88
N PRO A 12 20.28 -30.00 23.05
CA PRO A 12 19.13 -30.66 22.46
C PRO A 12 19.33 -30.68 20.94
N ALA A 13 19.15 -31.85 20.32
CA ALA A 13 19.00 -31.95 18.88
C ALA A 13 17.68 -31.27 18.53
N VAL A 14 17.73 -29.95 18.34
CA VAL A 14 16.57 -29.20 17.88
C VAL A 14 16.48 -29.47 16.39
N ASP A 15 15.70 -30.48 16.00
CA ASP A 15 15.08 -30.47 14.68
C ASP A 15 14.39 -29.11 14.57
N PRO A 16 14.74 -28.25 13.60
CA PRO A 16 13.97 -27.05 13.36
C PRO A 16 12.65 -27.56 12.79
N LYS A 17 11.67 -27.78 13.65
CA LYS A 17 10.27 -27.89 13.23
C LYS A 17 9.99 -26.58 12.51
N SER A 18 10.01 -26.61 11.18
CA SER A 18 9.48 -25.54 10.34
C SER A 18 8.12 -25.19 10.91
N ASP A 19 7.96 -23.94 11.33
CA ASP A 19 6.69 -23.46 11.87
C ASP A 19 5.61 -23.69 10.80
N PRO A 20 4.57 -24.50 11.06
CA PRO A 20 3.51 -24.77 10.09
C PRO A 20 2.68 -23.51 9.78
N ASN A 21 2.82 -22.44 10.59
CA ASN A 21 2.30 -21.12 10.31
C ASN A 21 3.46 -20.12 10.22
N PRO A 22 4.17 -20.05 9.07
CA PRO A 22 5.03 -18.90 8.84
C PRO A 22 4.19 -17.63 9.00
N PRO A 23 4.70 -16.56 9.63
CA PRO A 23 3.96 -15.31 9.73
C PRO A 23 3.50 -14.96 8.31
N LYS A 24 2.17 -14.79 8.15
CA LYS A 24 1.59 -14.32 6.89
C LYS A 24 2.42 -13.11 6.50
N GLN A 25 3.09 -13.17 5.35
CA GLN A 25 3.66 -11.97 4.75
C GLN A 25 2.44 -11.11 4.42
N GLU A 26 1.98 -10.30 5.39
CA GLU A 26 1.18 -9.11 5.13
C GLU A 26 1.88 -8.43 3.97
N GLY A 27 1.16 -8.29 2.85
CA GLY A 27 1.75 -8.03 1.53
C GLY A 27 2.87 -7.00 1.65
N ARG A 28 4.06 -7.35 1.17
CA ARG A 28 5.28 -6.56 1.39
C ARG A 28 5.00 -5.13 0.94
N SER A 29 4.70 -4.27 1.91
CA SER A 29 4.34 -2.90 1.64
C SER A 29 5.44 -2.28 0.78
N ILE A 30 5.07 -1.51 -0.25
CA ILE A 30 6.04 -0.88 -1.15
C ILE A 30 7.08 -0.01 -0.41
N PHE A 31 6.74 0.43 0.80
CA PHE A 31 7.65 1.16 1.68
C PHE A 31 8.89 0.34 2.06
N ASN A 32 8.79 -0.99 2.12
CA ASN A 32 9.92 -1.88 2.42
C ASN A 32 10.78 -2.17 1.18
N SER A 33 10.35 -1.75 -0.01
CA SER A 33 11.05 -1.99 -1.29
C SER A 33 12.08 -0.91 -1.64
N ILE A 34 12.26 0.09 -0.78
CA ILE A 34 13.19 1.21 -0.99
C ILE A 34 13.99 1.52 0.28
N GLU A 35 15.13 2.19 0.12
CA GLU A 35 16.02 2.53 1.25
C GLU A 35 15.41 3.55 2.23
N ASN A 36 14.64 4.52 1.73
CA ASN A 36 14.01 5.56 2.54
C ASN A 36 12.47 5.49 2.48
N PRO A 37 11.82 4.65 3.30
CA PRO A 37 10.36 4.53 3.33
C PRO A 37 9.65 5.85 3.64
N TYR A 38 10.26 6.74 4.42
CA TYR A 38 9.67 8.03 4.80
C TYR A 38 9.56 8.98 3.60
N ALA A 39 10.56 9.01 2.73
CA ALA A 39 10.54 9.81 1.52
C ALA A 39 9.41 9.38 0.58
N LEU A 40 9.20 8.07 0.43
CA LEU A 40 8.07 7.55 -0.37
C LEU A 40 6.74 7.84 0.29
N ARG A 41 6.63 7.73 1.62
CA ARG A 41 5.39 8.10 2.34
C ARG A 41 5.05 9.57 2.11
N GLU A 42 6.04 10.45 2.19
CA GLU A 42 5.85 11.87 1.92
C GLU A 42 5.44 12.13 0.46
N ALA A 43 6.09 11.48 -0.51
CA ALA A 43 5.74 11.59 -1.92
C ALA A 43 4.31 11.11 -2.20
N MET A 44 3.89 9.99 -1.59
CA MET A 44 2.53 9.46 -1.71
C MET A 44 1.50 10.42 -1.10
N THR A 45 1.77 10.99 0.07
CA THR A 45 0.89 12.00 0.68
C THR A 45 0.77 13.25 -0.19
N LYS A 46 1.86 13.70 -0.82
CA LYS A 46 1.81 14.83 -1.77
C LYS A 46 0.96 14.49 -3.00
N LEU A 47 1.11 13.28 -3.55
CA LEU A 47 0.29 12.81 -4.68
C LEU A 47 -1.20 12.78 -4.32
N GLU A 48 -1.56 12.24 -3.15
CA GLU A 48 -2.94 12.22 -2.65
C GLU A 48 -3.53 13.63 -2.53
N SER A 49 -2.77 14.57 -1.94
CA SER A 49 -3.17 15.98 -1.83
C SER A 49 -3.37 16.63 -3.20
N SER A 50 -2.48 16.38 -4.17
CA SER A 50 -2.62 16.91 -5.53
C SER A 50 -3.85 16.35 -6.24
N LEU A 51 -4.20 15.08 -6.01
CA LEU A 51 -5.44 14.50 -6.54
C LEU A 51 -6.68 15.17 -5.92
N ASP A 52 -6.66 15.46 -4.62
CA ASP A 52 -7.74 16.19 -3.95
C ASP A 52 -7.89 17.62 -4.47
N GLU A 53 -6.79 18.32 -4.75
CA GLU A 53 -6.81 19.64 -5.36
C GLU A 53 -7.44 19.60 -6.75
N ILE A 54 -7.04 18.65 -7.61
CA ILE A 54 -7.62 18.48 -8.95
C ILE A 54 -9.13 18.17 -8.87
N ILE A 55 -9.53 17.26 -7.99
CA ILE A 55 -10.95 16.93 -7.78
C ILE A 55 -11.73 18.18 -7.35
N SER A 56 -11.16 18.97 -6.44
CA SER A 56 -11.78 20.21 -5.93
C SER A 56 -11.96 21.25 -7.03
N LEU A 57 -10.99 21.39 -7.94
CA LEU A 57 -11.10 22.28 -9.11
C LEU A 57 -12.28 21.88 -10.00
N PHE A 58 -12.38 20.58 -10.34
CA PHE A 58 -13.51 20.10 -11.13
C PHE A 58 -14.85 20.29 -10.39
N GLN A 59 -14.90 20.03 -9.08
CA GLN A 59 -16.14 20.21 -8.31
C GLN A 59 -16.59 21.67 -8.28
N GLY A 60 -15.67 22.62 -8.05
CA GLY A 60 -15.99 24.04 -8.07
C GLY A 60 -16.45 24.54 -9.44
N GLU A 61 -15.83 24.07 -10.53
CA GLU A 61 -16.29 24.38 -11.89
C GLU A 61 -17.62 23.68 -12.23
N GLY A 62 -17.84 22.47 -11.72
CA GLY A 62 -19.05 21.70 -11.92
C GLY A 62 -20.31 22.35 -11.34
N ASP A 63 -20.18 23.05 -10.22
CA ASP A 63 -21.28 23.86 -9.66
C ASP A 63 -21.65 25.05 -10.57
N THR A 64 -20.70 25.51 -11.36
CA THR A 64 -20.87 26.63 -12.30
C THR A 64 -21.38 26.15 -13.67
N LEU A 65 -20.73 25.15 -14.25
CA LEU A 65 -21.00 24.60 -15.60
C LEU A 65 -22.12 23.55 -15.61
N GLY A 66 -22.40 22.91 -14.47
CA GLY A 66 -23.41 21.87 -14.35
C GLY A 66 -24.84 22.37 -14.60
N LYS A 67 -25.06 23.69 -14.50
CA LYS A 67 -26.33 24.34 -14.85
C LYS A 67 -26.61 24.30 -16.36
N ASP A 68 -25.58 24.22 -17.18
CA ASP A 68 -25.68 24.29 -18.66
C ASP A 68 -25.51 22.92 -19.34
N GLY A 69 -25.46 21.82 -18.57
CA GLY A 69 -25.42 20.45 -19.11
C GLY A 69 -24.07 20.01 -19.72
N GLY A 70 -23.05 20.88 -19.75
CA GLY A 70 -21.74 20.60 -20.36
C GLY A 70 -20.73 19.84 -19.49
N PHE A 71 -21.06 19.57 -18.21
CA PHE A 71 -20.08 19.10 -17.22
C PHE A 71 -19.81 17.58 -17.22
N THR A 72 -20.21 16.85 -18.26
CA THR A 72 -20.07 15.37 -18.31
C THR A 72 -18.60 14.92 -18.20
N LYS A 73 -17.67 15.59 -18.89
CA LYS A 73 -16.24 15.27 -18.83
C LYS A 73 -15.61 15.56 -17.47
N GLY A 74 -16.06 16.60 -16.77
CA GLY A 74 -15.63 16.88 -15.41
C GLY A 74 -16.06 15.78 -14.43
N LYS A 75 -17.29 15.26 -14.57
CA LYS A 75 -17.77 14.10 -13.79
C LYS A 75 -16.94 12.83 -14.05
N GLU A 76 -16.66 12.53 -15.32
CA GLU A 76 -15.78 11.40 -15.69
C GLU A 76 -14.38 11.54 -15.06
N ALA A 77 -13.81 12.74 -15.12
CA ALA A 77 -12.49 13.04 -14.54
C ALA A 77 -12.50 12.86 -13.01
N ILE A 78 -13.48 13.42 -12.30
CA ILE A 78 -13.64 13.24 -10.85
C ILE A 78 -13.68 11.76 -10.47
N THR A 79 -14.47 10.94 -11.18
CA THR A 79 -14.55 9.50 -10.93
C THR A 79 -13.19 8.83 -11.11
N LYS A 80 -12.47 9.18 -12.18
CA LYS A 80 -11.15 8.61 -12.46
C LYS A 80 -10.12 8.95 -11.37
N PHE A 81 -10.06 10.20 -10.94
CA PHE A 81 -9.14 10.61 -9.87
C PHE A 81 -9.49 9.97 -8.52
N LYS A 82 -10.78 9.79 -8.22
CA LYS A 82 -11.20 9.05 -7.02
C LYS A 82 -10.76 7.59 -7.05
N ASN A 83 -10.92 6.90 -8.18
CA ASN A 83 -10.47 5.53 -8.34
C ASN A 83 -8.95 5.40 -8.14
N TRP A 84 -8.18 6.34 -8.71
CA TRP A 84 -6.73 6.36 -8.48
C TRP A 84 -6.37 6.53 -7.00
N LYS A 85 -7.11 7.33 -6.23
CA LYS A 85 -6.90 7.42 -4.77
C LYS A 85 -7.15 6.08 -4.07
N GLU A 86 -8.20 5.35 -4.47
CA GLU A 86 -8.48 4.03 -3.92
C GLU A 86 -7.37 3.03 -4.24
N GLU A 87 -6.84 3.05 -5.47
CA GLU A 87 -5.68 2.25 -5.88
C GLU A 87 -4.43 2.61 -5.06
N LEU A 88 -4.15 3.89 -4.83
CA LEU A 88 -3.02 4.34 -4.00
C LEU A 88 -3.16 3.87 -2.53
N GLU A 89 -4.38 3.88 -2.00
CA GLU A 89 -4.66 3.36 -0.66
C GLU A 89 -4.45 1.85 -0.57
N GLN A 90 -4.82 1.09 -1.61
CA GLN A 90 -4.56 -0.35 -1.69
C GLN A 90 -3.05 -0.64 -1.73
N ILE A 91 -2.30 0.10 -2.55
CA ILE A 91 -0.84 0.03 -2.64
C ILE A 91 -0.18 0.30 -1.28
N LYS A 92 -0.63 1.34 -0.56
CA LYS A 92 -0.10 1.67 0.79
C LYS A 92 -0.32 0.54 1.79
N ARG A 93 -1.46 -0.15 1.69
CA ARG A 93 -1.84 -1.29 2.55
C ARG A 93 -1.18 -2.60 2.13
N GLY A 94 -0.46 -2.64 1.00
CA GLY A 94 0.08 -3.89 0.45
C GLY A 94 -1.01 -4.86 0.00
N GLN A 95 -2.19 -4.34 -0.35
CA GLN A 95 -3.34 -5.08 -0.86
C GLN A 95 -3.39 -4.92 -2.38
N GLU A 96 -2.34 -5.36 -3.08
CA GLU A 96 -2.33 -5.47 -4.54
C GLU A 96 -2.97 -6.79 -5.01
#